data_AF-A0A8S1V9U6-F1
#
_entry.id   AF-A0A8S1V9U6-F1
#
_cell.length_a   1.000
_cell.length_b   1.000
_cell.length_c   1.000
_cell.angle_alpha   90.00
_cell.angle_beta   90.00
_cell.angle_gamma   90.00
#
_symmetry.space_group_name_H-M   'P 1'
#
loop_
_entity.id
_entity.type
_entity.pdbx_description
1 polymer ?
#
loop_
_entity_poly.entity_id
_entity_poly.type
_entity_poly.pdbx_seq_one_letter_code
_entity_poly.pdbx_strand_id
1 'polypeptide(L)'
;MNQIRFIQSILNFNLHPQKKVLSYVGTNRYACISAHQVIEQTPKDDLEYVLIYLTTQHLQWMNIEKTDVQRLDKIGMLKESVLLEDLCSVCPNSMLKFYSLQTRRKQEG
;
A
#
# COMPACT_ATOMS: atom_id res chain seq x y z
N MET A 1 -5.83 36.02 8.28
CA MET A 1 -4.53 35.46 8.72
C MET A 1 -4.58 33.97 9.10
N ASN A 2 -5.71 33.38 9.51
CA ASN A 2 -5.76 31.96 9.93
C ASN A 2 -5.98 30.93 8.80
N GLN A 3 -6.67 31.31 7.71
CA GLN A 3 -6.88 30.43 6.53
C GLN A 3 -5.56 30.07 5.82
N ILE A 4 -4.64 31.03 5.67
CA ILE A 4 -3.35 30.82 4.98
C ILE A 4 -2.44 29.87 5.79
N ARG A 5 -2.38 30.02 7.12
CA ARG A 5 -1.61 29.11 7.99
C ARG A 5 -2.18 27.69 7.99
N PHE A 6 -3.50 27.54 7.90
CA PHE A 6 -4.16 26.24 7.81
C PHE A 6 -3.88 25.56 6.46
N ILE A 7 -3.95 26.29 5.35
CA ILE A 7 -3.61 25.76 4.02
C ILE A 7 -2.11 25.43 3.92
N GLN A 8 -1.23 26.27 4.47
CA GLN A 8 0.20 25.99 4.58
C GLN A 8 0.50 24.76 5.45
N SER A 9 -0.26 24.56 6.54
CA SER A 9 -0.18 23.35 7.36
C SER A 9 -0.61 22.08 6.60
N ILE A 10 -1.62 22.17 5.74
CA ILE A 10 -2.07 21.06 4.89
C ILE A 10 -1.04 20.75 3.79
N LEU A 11 -0.50 21.78 3.13
CA LEU A 11 0.54 21.63 2.12
C LEU A 11 1.84 21.05 2.70
N ASN A 12 2.25 21.49 3.89
CA ASN A 12 3.43 20.96 4.58
C ASN A 12 3.26 19.52 5.07
N PHE A 13 2.03 19.05 5.32
CA PHE A 13 1.78 17.66 5.68
C PHE A 13 2.05 16.69 4.52
N ASN A 14 1.97 17.17 3.27
CA ASN A 14 2.14 16.35 2.07
C ASN A 14 3.60 16.24 1.59
N LEU A 15 4.53 16.99 2.18
CA LEU A 15 5.94 17.06 1.74
C LEU A 15 6.91 16.37 2.71
N HIS A 16 6.43 15.44 3.55
CA HIS A 16 7.37 14.67 4.37
C HIS A 16 8.14 13.68 3.50
N PRO A 17 9.47 13.79 3.41
CA PRO A 17 10.27 12.87 2.63
C PRO A 17 10.09 11.46 3.18
N GLN A 18 9.83 10.51 2.28
CA GLN A 18 9.72 9.09 2.62
C GLN A 18 11.06 8.63 3.22
N LYS A 19 11.07 8.28 4.51
CA LYS A 19 12.28 7.80 5.16
C LYS A 19 12.53 6.35 4.73
N LYS A 20 13.80 6.00 4.50
CA LYS A 20 14.19 4.60 4.31
C LYS A 20 14.30 3.90 5.66
N VAL A 21 13.87 2.65 5.71
CA VAL A 21 14.11 1.76 6.85
C VAL A 21 15.31 0.86 6.58
N LEU A 22 15.75 0.08 7.57
CA LEU A 22 16.96 -0.75 7.43
C LEU A 22 16.74 -2.02 6.61
N SER A 23 15.56 -2.63 6.74
CA SER A 23 15.23 -3.89 6.08
C SER A 23 13.72 -4.10 5.99
N TYR A 24 13.32 -5.05 5.15
CA TYR A 24 11.94 -5.51 5.06
C TYR A 24 11.49 -6.15 6.38
N VAL A 25 10.30 -5.77 6.85
CA VAL A 25 9.66 -6.34 8.05
C VAL A 25 8.20 -6.65 7.74
N GLY A 26 7.72 -7.81 8.20
CA GLY A 26 6.31 -8.19 8.14
C GLY A 26 6.04 -9.48 7.38
N THR A 27 4.75 -9.86 7.31
CA THR A 27 4.32 -11.08 6.61
C THR A 27 4.13 -10.79 5.12
N ASN A 28 4.85 -11.48 4.24
CA ASN A 28 4.83 -11.23 2.78
C ASN A 28 3.42 -11.15 2.17
N ARG A 29 2.47 -11.92 2.71
CA ARG A 29 1.07 -11.91 2.27
C ARG A 29 0.41 -10.54 2.44
N TYR A 30 0.61 -9.88 3.57
CA TYR A 30 -0.12 -8.66 3.96
C TYR A 30 0.74 -7.39 3.91
N ALA A 31 2.06 -7.51 3.84
CA ALA A 31 2.96 -6.36 3.82
C ALA A 31 2.65 -5.43 2.64
N CYS A 32 2.57 -4.12 2.86
CA CYS A 32 2.33 -3.14 1.81
C CYS A 32 3.52 -3.05 0.82
N ILE A 33 3.32 -2.38 -0.32
CA ILE A 33 4.41 -2.10 -1.29
C ILE A 33 5.54 -1.31 -0.63
N SER A 34 5.22 -0.38 0.26
CA SER A 34 6.22 0.44 0.98
C SER A 34 7.20 -0.43 1.78
N ALA A 35 6.73 -1.56 2.36
CA ALA A 35 7.60 -2.52 3.05
C ALA A 35 8.58 -3.20 2.09
N HIS A 36 8.10 -3.63 0.90
CA HIS A 36 8.93 -4.24 -0.15
C HIS A 36 9.99 -3.27 -0.69
N GLN A 37 9.68 -1.97 -0.72
CA GLN A 37 10.60 -0.91 -1.12
C GLN A 37 11.52 -0.43 0.01
N VAL A 38 11.41 -1.00 1.21
CA VAL A 38 12.20 -0.62 2.39
C VAL A 38 12.00 0.88 2.73
N ILE A 39 10.76 1.32 2.65
CA ILE A 39 10.31 2.67 2.97
C ILE A 39 9.48 2.64 4.27
N GLU A 40 9.57 3.71 5.06
CA GLU A 40 8.78 3.94 6.25
C GLU A 40 7.29 3.78 5.96
N GLN A 41 6.67 2.86 6.69
CA GLN A 41 5.24 2.58 6.58
C GLN A 41 4.44 3.70 7.23
N THR A 42 3.25 3.91 6.70
CA THR A 42 2.30 4.91 7.17
C THR A 42 1.03 4.22 7.68
N PRO A 43 0.17 4.88 8.46
CA PRO A 43 -1.05 4.25 8.98
C PRO A 43 -2.01 3.71 7.91
N LYS A 44 -1.91 4.16 6.65
CA LYS A 44 -2.70 3.57 5.54
C LYS A 44 -2.22 2.15 5.16
N ASP A 45 -0.94 1.85 5.41
CA ASP A 45 -0.31 0.59 5.03
C ASP A 45 -0.73 -0.58 5.95
N ASP A 46 -1.26 -0.29 7.15
CA ASP A 46 -1.57 -1.31 8.15
C ASP A 46 -2.68 -2.28 7.72
N LEU A 47 -3.66 -1.82 6.93
CA LEU A 47 -4.90 -2.57 6.66
C LEU A 47 -5.18 -2.87 5.19
N GLU A 48 -4.37 -2.37 4.26
CA GLU A 48 -4.66 -2.45 2.82
C GLU A 48 -4.94 -3.87 2.34
N TYR A 49 -3.95 -4.77 2.45
CA TYR A 49 -4.11 -6.15 1.97
C TYR A 49 -4.82 -7.08 2.96
N VAL A 50 -4.87 -6.73 4.23
CA VAL A 50 -5.59 -7.52 5.25
C VAL A 50 -7.09 -7.48 4.98
N LEU A 51 -7.66 -6.28 4.78
CA LEU A 51 -9.09 -6.13 4.54
C LEU A 51 -9.51 -6.78 3.22
N ILE A 52 -8.73 -6.59 2.16
CA ILE A 52 -8.97 -7.24 0.86
C ILE A 52 -8.98 -8.76 1.05
N TYR A 53 -7.96 -9.33 1.71
CA TYR A 53 -7.92 -10.77 1.97
C TYR A 53 -9.12 -11.27 2.79
N LEU A 54 -9.57 -10.54 3.81
CA LEU A 54 -10.74 -10.95 4.59
C LEU A 54 -12.01 -11.00 3.72
N THR A 55 -12.13 -10.12 2.72
CA THR A 55 -13.28 -10.10 1.81
C THR A 55 -13.18 -11.10 0.66
N THR A 56 -11.99 -11.29 0.08
CA THR A 56 -11.80 -12.10 -1.12
C THR A 56 -11.31 -13.52 -0.82
N GLN A 57 -10.74 -13.73 0.39
CA GLN A 57 -9.99 -14.92 0.81
C GLN A 57 -8.81 -15.27 -0.10
N HIS A 58 -8.40 -14.35 -0.98
CA HIS A 58 -7.40 -14.60 -2.02
C HIS A 58 -6.62 -13.34 -2.39
N LEU A 59 -5.31 -13.48 -2.55
CA LEU A 59 -4.41 -12.46 -3.10
C LEU A 59 -3.52 -13.11 -4.17
N GLN A 60 -3.33 -12.45 -5.31
CA GLN A 60 -2.67 -13.07 -6.48
C GLN A 60 -1.24 -13.56 -6.20
N TRP A 61 -0.52 -12.93 -5.26
CA TRP A 61 0.84 -13.30 -4.88
C TRP A 61 0.94 -14.46 -3.87
N MET A 62 -0.18 -15.09 -3.48
CA MET A 62 -0.15 -16.20 -2.52
C MET A 62 0.46 -17.49 -3.07
N ASN A 63 0.42 -17.68 -4.40
CA ASN A 63 0.83 -18.92 -5.06
C ASN A 63 2.32 -18.98 -5.42
N ILE A 64 3.12 -18.02 -4.95
CA ILE A 64 4.58 -18.15 -5.04
C ILE A 64 5.02 -19.23 -4.03
N GLU A 65 6.05 -20.00 -4.34
CA GLU A 65 6.58 -21.03 -3.45
C GLU A 65 7.34 -20.46 -2.25
N LYS A 66 7.23 -21.09 -1.08
CA LYS A 66 7.89 -20.61 0.15
C LYS A 66 9.41 -20.78 0.12
N THR A 67 9.89 -21.78 -0.62
CA THR A 67 11.31 -22.15 -0.76
C THR A 67 12.02 -21.34 -1.83
N ASP A 68 11.30 -20.53 -2.60
CA ASP A 68 11.88 -19.68 -3.64
C ASP A 68 12.73 -18.56 -2.99
N VAL A 69 14.02 -18.52 -3.32
CA VAL A 69 14.97 -17.52 -2.79
C VAL A 69 14.58 -16.10 -3.23
N GLN A 70 13.96 -15.96 -4.40
CA GLN A 70 13.48 -14.68 -4.94
C GLN A 70 12.02 -14.40 -4.57
N ARG A 71 11.45 -15.18 -3.63
CA ARG A 71 10.04 -15.05 -3.22
C ARG A 71 9.68 -13.62 -2.85
N LEU A 72 10.55 -12.95 -2.08
CA LEU A 72 10.25 -11.62 -1.56
C LEU A 72 10.09 -10.62 -2.73
N ASP A 73 11.08 -10.58 -3.62
CA ASP A 73 11.10 -9.68 -4.78
C ASP A 73 9.94 -9.97 -5.74
N LYS A 74 9.67 -11.24 -6.04
CA LYS A 74 8.55 -11.65 -6.90
C LYS A 74 7.19 -11.21 -6.33
N ILE A 75 7.00 -11.31 -5.01
CA ILE A 75 5.78 -10.82 -4.36
C ILE A 75 5.67 -9.29 -4.48
N GLY A 76 6.78 -8.57 -4.28
CA GLY A 76 6.82 -7.10 -4.44
C GLY A 76 6.44 -6.67 -5.86
N MET A 77 7.08 -7.27 -6.87
CA MET A 77 6.79 -6.99 -8.28
C MET A 77 5.34 -7.30 -8.65
N LEU A 78 4.78 -8.42 -8.17
CA LEU A 78 3.37 -8.75 -8.41
C LEU A 78 2.45 -7.68 -7.81
N LYS A 79 2.70 -7.24 -6.57
CA LYS A 79 1.89 -6.19 -5.92
C LYS A 79 1.88 -4.89 -6.69
N GLU A 80 3.02 -4.50 -7.27
CA GLU A 80 3.13 -3.30 -8.10
C GLU A 80 2.41 -3.44 -9.43
N SER A 81 2.40 -4.65 -10.02
CA SER A 81 1.77 -4.92 -11.32
C SER A 81 0.25 -5.09 -11.26
N VAL A 82 -0.29 -5.43 -10.10
CA VAL A 82 -1.72 -5.72 -9.92
C VAL A 82 -2.52 -4.42 -9.86
N LEU A 83 -3.56 -4.32 -10.69
CA LEU A 83 -4.50 -3.21 -10.64
C LEU A 83 -5.42 -3.33 -9.42
N LEU A 84 -5.74 -2.19 -8.81
CA LEU A 84 -6.61 -2.13 -7.65
C LEU A 84 -8.01 -2.66 -7.97
N GLU A 85 -8.49 -2.43 -9.18
CA GLU A 85 -9.77 -2.89 -9.71
C GLU A 85 -9.84 -4.43 -9.76
N ASP A 86 -8.77 -5.08 -10.22
CA ASP A 86 -8.68 -6.54 -10.27
C ASP A 86 -8.65 -7.13 -8.86
N LEU A 87 -7.84 -6.50 -7.99
CA LEU A 87 -7.68 -6.90 -6.60
C LEU A 87 -8.96 -6.75 -5.79
N CYS A 88 -9.77 -5.74 -6.10
CA CYS A 88 -11.04 -5.44 -5.45
C CYS A 88 -12.28 -5.92 -6.24
N SER A 89 -12.12 -6.78 -7.24
CA SER A 89 -13.20 -7.19 -8.16
C SER A 89 -14.44 -7.78 -7.48
N VAL A 90 -14.29 -8.40 -6.31
CA VAL A 90 -15.38 -8.96 -5.50
C VAL A 90 -15.61 -8.22 -4.18
N CYS A 91 -14.90 -7.11 -3.96
CA CYS A 91 -15.05 -6.27 -2.77
C CYS A 91 -16.28 -5.34 -2.89
N PRO A 92 -16.85 -4.87 -1.76
CA PRO A 92 -17.81 -3.78 -1.80
C PRO A 92 -17.23 -2.53 -2.49
N ASN A 93 -18.06 -1.83 -3.29
CA ASN A 93 -17.66 -0.60 -4.00
C ASN A 93 -17.06 0.47 -3.08
N SER A 94 -17.44 0.49 -1.81
CA SER A 94 -16.88 1.41 -0.80
C SER A 94 -15.39 1.18 -0.56
N MET A 95 -14.90 -0.07 -0.60
CA MET A 95 -13.49 -0.39 -0.44
C MET A 95 -12.67 0.08 -1.63
N LEU A 96 -13.10 -0.21 -2.86
CA LEU A 96 -12.44 0.28 -4.07
C LEU A 96 -12.36 1.82 -4.09
N LYS A 97 -13.46 2.49 -3.71
CA LYS A 97 -13.49 3.95 -3.58
C LYS A 97 -12.54 4.45 -2.49
N PHE A 98 -12.48 3.78 -1.35
CA PHE A 98 -11.57 4.15 -0.25
C PHE A 98 -10.10 4.05 -0.69
N TYR A 99 -9.69 2.93 -1.28
CA TYR A 99 -8.30 2.73 -1.71
C TYR A 99 -7.90 3.63 -2.89
N SER A 100 -8.80 3.88 -3.85
CA SER A 100 -8.51 4.81 -4.96
C SER A 100 -8.26 6.27 -4.49
N LEU A 101 -8.91 6.71 -3.41
CA LEU A 101 -8.62 8.00 -2.79
C LEU A 101 -7.27 8.02 -2.07
N GLN A 102 -6.75 6.86 -1.63
CA GLN A 102 -5.43 6.77 -1.02
C GLN A 102 -4.29 6.80 -2.06
N THR A 103 -4.48 6.20 -3.24
CA THR A 103 -3.49 6.19 -4.31
C THR A 103 -3.32 7.56 -4.98
N ARG A 104 -4.39 8.34 -5.16
CA ARG A 104 -4.31 9.69 -5.75
C ARG A 104 -3.43 10.65 -4.95
N ARG A 105 -3.41 10.53 -3.62
CA ARG A 105 -2.53 11.32 -2.74
C ARG A 105 -1.03 11.03 -2.95
N LYS A 106 -0.64 9.96 -3.66
CA LYS A 106 0.76 9.65 -3.97
C LYS A 106 1.28 10.32 -5.27
N GLN A 107 0.40 10.79 -6.17
CA GLN A 107 0.80 11.32 -7.49
C GLN A 107 0.85 12.86 -7.58
N GLU A 108 0.33 13.57 -6.57
CA GLU A 108 0.33 15.05 -6.53
C GLU A 108 1.53 15.62 -5.74
N GLY A 109 2.64 14.86 -5.63
CA GLY A 109 3.85 15.25 -4.91
C GLY A 109 5.09 15.23 -5.78
#